data_AF-A0A6G6W0T6-F1
#
_entry.id   AF-A0A6G6W0T6-F1
#
_cell.length_a   1.000
_cell.length_b   1.000
_cell.length_c   1.000
_cell.angle_alpha   90.00
_cell.angle_beta   90.00
_cell.angle_gamma   90.00
#
_symmetry.space_group_name_H-M   'P 1'
#
loop_
_entity.id
_entity.type
_entity.pdbx_description
1 polymer ?
#
loop_
_entity_poly.entity_id
_entity_poly.type
_entity_poly.pdbx_seq_one_letter_code
_entity_poly.pdbx_strand_id
1 'polypeptide(L)'
;MPEPLAPASAPDGATTSSTAADAPAPSLRVVNEGLAAGLAAAVVGVVLGLVVSAIRPGLPLSGGESFGDISAIAAGVVAGASSGTAYWRSRHSPGQEWRLALKPWRFAVNAVSVVVVHTILGLLGTVALYYVLSQGFIGLTMEPFWAAVLMAINLFLAAHLSYVSSSRMTTQRMSTLLVSFIGIGALTATITAPEADWWTYHFSQLGTFHTISSWIFNGTLIAGGLLVTTFAVYVANDLHALVDRGILTNRRSPRIVSTVFVVMGIMLAFVGIVPVDVNLVIHNLSATGMAVVFLGLLIAAPRVLRGMPRTFFLTTWGFLAALVISVALFVVGYFGLTAFEIIVFSLVFAWIAVFIRFLGVAAQQPSV
;
A
#
# COMPACT_ATOMS: atom_id res chain seq x y z
N MET A 1 -53.96 -53.57 -30.00
CA MET A 1 -53.03 -53.56 -28.85
C MET A 1 -51.69 -53.04 -29.33
N PRO A 2 -51.00 -52.19 -28.54
CA PRO A 2 -50.09 -51.16 -29.03
C PRO A 2 -48.60 -51.55 -28.99
N GLU A 3 -47.86 -50.77 -29.76
CA GLU A 3 -46.41 -50.69 -30.00
C GLU A 3 -45.55 -50.43 -28.73
N PRO A 4 -44.36 -51.03 -28.57
CA PRO A 4 -43.45 -50.71 -27.47
C PRO A 4 -42.42 -49.61 -27.85
N LEU A 5 -42.71 -48.41 -27.34
CA LEU A 5 -41.87 -47.32 -26.82
C LEU A 5 -40.36 -47.22 -27.19
N ALA A 6 -40.02 -46.10 -27.81
CA ALA A 6 -38.68 -45.56 -28.03
C ALA A 6 -37.99 -45.10 -26.72
N PRO A 7 -36.63 -45.10 -26.66
CA PRO A 7 -35.89 -44.58 -25.51
C PRO A 7 -35.87 -43.05 -25.46
N ALA A 8 -36.11 -42.51 -24.26
CA ALA A 8 -36.21 -41.08 -23.98
C ALA A 8 -34.90 -40.31 -24.22
N SER A 9 -35.02 -39.19 -24.93
CA SER A 9 -34.02 -38.15 -25.10
C SER A 9 -33.71 -37.45 -23.78
N ALA A 10 -32.44 -37.42 -23.38
CA ALA A 10 -31.94 -36.56 -22.31
C ALA A 10 -32.04 -35.07 -22.73
N PRO A 11 -32.44 -34.15 -21.85
CA PRO A 11 -32.52 -32.74 -22.19
C PRO A 11 -31.15 -32.08 -22.16
N ASP A 12 -30.83 -31.38 -23.25
CA ASP A 12 -29.81 -30.34 -23.33
C ASP A 12 -29.99 -29.32 -22.20
N GLY A 13 -28.94 -29.12 -21.43
CA GLY A 13 -28.95 -28.20 -20.29
C GLY A 13 -27.55 -27.88 -19.81
N ALA A 14 -26.61 -27.63 -20.72
CA ALA A 14 -25.33 -27.01 -20.38
C ALA A 14 -25.55 -25.52 -20.11
N THR A 15 -26.24 -25.20 -19.01
CA THR A 15 -26.10 -23.88 -18.38
C THR A 15 -24.67 -23.80 -17.86
N THR A 16 -23.82 -23.09 -18.59
CA THR A 16 -22.54 -22.61 -18.07
C THR A 16 -22.84 -21.68 -16.91
N SER A 17 -22.97 -22.24 -15.72
CA SER A 17 -22.98 -21.51 -14.46
C SER A 17 -21.61 -20.85 -14.35
N SER A 18 -21.55 -19.57 -14.70
CA SER A 18 -20.42 -18.69 -14.43
C SER A 18 -20.27 -18.54 -12.91
N THR A 19 -19.62 -19.52 -12.29
CA THR A 19 -19.29 -19.55 -10.88
C THR A 19 -18.13 -18.59 -10.60
N ALA A 20 -18.46 -17.43 -10.02
CA ALA A 20 -17.76 -16.75 -8.93
C ALA A 20 -16.21 -16.89 -8.79
N ALA A 21 -15.41 -16.73 -9.84
CA ALA A 21 -13.94 -16.83 -9.73
C ALA A 21 -13.09 -15.80 -10.52
N ASP A 22 -13.66 -14.89 -11.31
CA ASP A 22 -12.84 -14.03 -12.18
C ASP A 22 -12.41 -12.72 -11.52
N ALA A 23 -11.45 -12.80 -10.61
CA ALA A 23 -10.34 -11.87 -10.77
C ALA A 23 -9.58 -12.37 -12.02
N PRO A 24 -9.47 -11.59 -13.11
CA PRO A 24 -8.86 -12.09 -14.34
C PRO A 24 -7.51 -12.71 -14.00
N ALA A 25 -7.35 -13.99 -14.34
CA ALA A 25 -6.10 -14.70 -14.13
C ALA A 25 -4.95 -13.84 -14.64
N PRO A 26 -3.76 -13.90 -14.00
CA PRO A 26 -2.57 -13.26 -14.51
C PRO A 26 -2.49 -13.38 -16.03
N SER A 27 -2.65 -12.28 -16.79
CA SER A 27 -2.43 -12.39 -18.22
C SER A 27 -0.98 -12.85 -18.39
N LEU A 28 -0.77 -13.91 -19.19
CA LEU A 28 0.56 -14.49 -19.42
C LEU A 28 1.56 -13.39 -19.80
N ARG A 29 1.07 -12.37 -20.51
CA ARG A 29 1.79 -11.13 -20.81
C ARG A 29 2.35 -10.43 -19.58
N VAL A 30 1.55 -10.16 -18.54
CA VAL A 30 2.02 -9.46 -17.33
C VAL A 30 3.08 -10.29 -16.59
N VAL A 31 2.90 -11.61 -16.54
CA VAL A 31 3.88 -12.51 -15.93
C VAL A 31 5.20 -12.46 -16.69
N ASN A 32 5.15 -12.60 -18.03
CA ASN A 32 6.33 -12.58 -18.88
C ASN A 32 7.04 -11.22 -18.85
N GLU A 33 6.30 -10.11 -18.97
CA GLU A 33 6.86 -8.76 -18.92
C GLU A 33 7.51 -8.50 -17.54
N GLY A 34 6.88 -8.93 -16.45
CA GLY A 34 7.44 -8.79 -15.10
C GLY A 34 8.69 -9.64 -14.87
N LEU A 35 8.74 -10.87 -15.39
CA LEU A 35 9.95 -11.71 -15.34
C LEU A 35 11.07 -11.12 -16.20
N ALA A 36 10.76 -10.61 -17.39
CA ALA A 36 11.74 -9.97 -18.26
C ALA A 36 12.33 -8.70 -17.61
N ALA A 37 11.50 -7.87 -16.99
CA ALA A 37 11.96 -6.71 -16.23
C ALA A 37 12.88 -7.12 -15.07
N GLY A 38 12.52 -8.17 -14.34
CA GLY A 38 13.35 -8.74 -13.28
C GLY A 38 14.70 -9.23 -13.80
N LEU A 39 14.72 -10.06 -14.85
CA LEU A 39 15.95 -10.60 -15.43
C LEU A 39 16.87 -9.52 -15.98
N ALA A 40 16.32 -8.50 -16.64
CA ALA A 40 17.10 -7.35 -17.11
C ALA A 40 17.72 -6.59 -15.93
N ALA A 41 16.96 -6.34 -14.86
CA ALA A 41 17.46 -5.72 -13.64
C ALA A 41 18.52 -6.59 -12.93
N ALA A 42 18.40 -7.91 -12.98
CA ALA A 42 19.40 -8.84 -12.45
C ALA A 42 20.74 -8.71 -13.17
N VAL A 43 20.75 -8.63 -14.50
CA VAL A 43 21.96 -8.42 -15.30
C VAL A 43 22.62 -7.09 -14.94
N VAL A 44 21.83 -6.01 -14.81
CA VAL A 44 22.32 -4.72 -14.30
C VAL A 44 22.91 -4.88 -12.90
N GLY A 45 22.27 -5.67 -12.04
CA GLY A 45 22.73 -5.93 -10.69
C GLY A 45 24.06 -6.68 -10.64
N VAL A 46 24.28 -7.67 -11.51
CA VAL A 46 25.59 -8.37 -11.62
C VAL A 46 26.68 -7.36 -11.98
N VAL A 47 26.47 -6.56 -13.03
CA VAL A 47 27.45 -5.57 -13.47
C VAL A 47 27.72 -4.54 -12.38
N LEU A 48 26.67 -3.99 -11.76
CA LEU A 48 26.79 -3.00 -10.71
C LEU A 48 27.50 -3.57 -9.47
N GLY A 49 27.17 -4.79 -9.06
CA GLY A 49 27.82 -5.46 -7.94
C GLY A 49 29.32 -5.66 -8.17
N LEU A 50 29.71 -6.13 -9.36
CA LEU A 50 31.12 -6.28 -9.73
C LEU A 50 31.84 -4.92 -9.75
N VAL A 51 31.26 -3.90 -10.38
CA VAL A 51 31.85 -2.55 -10.45
C VAL A 51 32.00 -1.94 -9.06
N VAL A 52 30.98 -2.02 -8.21
CA VAL A 52 31.02 -1.52 -6.84
C VAL A 52 32.10 -2.22 -6.03
N SER A 53 32.19 -3.55 -6.11
CA SER A 53 33.21 -4.31 -5.39
C SER A 53 34.64 -4.02 -5.86
N ALA A 54 34.82 -3.69 -7.15
CA ALA A 54 36.13 -3.34 -7.72
C ALA A 54 36.58 -1.94 -7.30
N ILE A 55 35.66 -0.97 -7.23
CA ILE A 55 35.96 0.42 -6.86
C ILE A 55 36.08 0.55 -5.33
N ARG A 56 35.22 -0.13 -4.58
CA ARG A 56 35.14 -0.09 -3.11
C ARG A 56 35.20 -1.52 -2.55
N PRO A 57 36.39 -2.12 -2.45
CA PRO A 57 36.53 -3.46 -1.92
C PRO A 57 36.17 -3.51 -0.44
N GLY A 58 35.54 -4.61 -0.01
CA GLY A 58 35.29 -4.86 1.40
C GLY A 58 34.19 -3.99 2.03
N LEU A 59 33.23 -3.48 1.25
CA LEU A 59 32.10 -2.71 1.80
C LEU A 59 31.31 -3.54 2.82
N PRO A 60 30.91 -2.96 3.96
CA PRO A 60 30.04 -3.63 4.91
C PRO A 60 28.64 -3.81 4.34
N LEU A 61 27.90 -4.76 4.90
CA LEU A 61 26.56 -5.08 4.46
C LEU A 61 25.55 -3.94 4.71
N SER A 62 25.65 -3.26 5.85
CA SER A 62 24.80 -2.12 6.24
C SER A 62 25.61 -1.04 6.98
N GLY A 63 24.98 0.11 7.23
CA GLY A 63 25.63 1.29 7.84
C GLY A 63 25.91 2.37 6.81
N GLY A 64 26.51 3.49 7.23
CA GLY A 64 26.77 4.62 6.33
C GLY A 64 27.70 4.25 5.17
N GLU A 65 27.26 4.56 3.95
CA GLU A 65 27.98 4.26 2.70
C GLU A 65 28.22 2.77 2.43
N SER A 66 27.33 1.92 2.95
CA SER A 66 27.42 0.46 2.83
C SER A 66 27.00 -0.07 1.46
N PHE A 67 27.24 -1.36 1.22
CA PHE A 67 26.68 -2.06 0.06
C PHE A 67 25.14 -2.03 0.08
N GLY A 68 24.53 -2.14 1.26
CA GLY A 68 23.09 -2.05 1.44
C GLY A 68 22.51 -0.72 0.95
N ASP A 69 23.17 0.41 1.23
CA ASP A 69 22.74 1.74 0.77
C ASP A 69 22.76 1.86 -0.76
N ILE A 70 23.85 1.40 -1.39
CA ILE A 70 24.00 1.42 -2.86
C ILE A 70 22.93 0.51 -3.49
N SER A 71 22.76 -0.69 -2.93
CA SER A 71 21.76 -1.65 -3.37
C SER A 71 20.34 -1.11 -3.22
N ALA A 72 20.08 -0.32 -2.17
CA ALA A 72 18.78 0.30 -1.93
C ALA A 72 18.46 1.39 -2.95
N ILE A 73 19.43 2.24 -3.29
CA ILE A 73 19.26 3.26 -4.34
C ILE A 73 18.99 2.58 -5.68
N ALA A 74 19.80 1.57 -6.04
CA ALA A 74 19.63 0.82 -7.28
C ALA A 74 18.26 0.11 -7.33
N ALA A 75 17.83 -0.52 -6.22
CA ALA A 75 16.52 -1.16 -6.09
C ALA A 75 15.37 -0.16 -6.25
N GLY A 76 15.46 1.01 -5.63
CA GLY A 76 14.48 2.08 -5.79
C GLY A 76 14.35 2.53 -7.24
N VAL A 77 15.47 2.75 -7.94
CA VAL A 77 15.48 3.16 -9.36
C VAL A 77 14.81 2.10 -10.24
N VAL A 78 15.19 0.82 -10.12
CA VAL A 78 14.58 -0.23 -10.95
C VAL A 78 13.12 -0.47 -10.59
N ALA A 79 12.74 -0.35 -9.31
CA ALA A 79 11.35 -0.46 -8.87
C ALA A 79 10.48 0.69 -9.42
N GLY A 80 11.01 1.91 -9.44
CA GLY A 80 10.34 3.08 -10.02
C GLY A 80 10.13 2.93 -11.53
N ALA A 81 11.18 2.58 -12.27
CA ALA A 81 11.09 2.34 -13.72
C ALA A 81 10.12 1.20 -14.05
N SER A 82 10.22 0.09 -13.32
CA SER A 82 9.39 -1.10 -13.51
C SER A 82 7.91 -0.84 -13.16
N SER A 83 7.62 -0.20 -12.03
CA SER A 83 6.25 0.16 -11.67
C SER A 83 5.62 1.17 -12.62
N GLY A 84 6.38 2.16 -13.11
CA GLY A 84 5.88 3.17 -14.06
C GLY A 84 5.55 2.55 -15.42
N THR A 85 6.45 1.71 -15.94
CA THR A 85 6.21 0.98 -17.20
C THR A 85 5.02 0.04 -17.08
N ALA A 86 4.91 -0.70 -15.97
CA ALA A 86 3.77 -1.58 -15.69
C ALA A 86 2.45 -0.81 -15.60
N TYR A 87 2.42 0.33 -14.87
CA TYR A 87 1.22 1.15 -14.70
C TYR A 87 0.71 1.68 -16.04
N TRP A 88 1.64 2.11 -16.90
CA TRP A 88 1.33 2.64 -18.22
C TRP A 88 0.87 1.55 -19.19
N ARG A 89 1.56 0.40 -19.23
CA ARG A 89 1.24 -0.69 -20.17
C ARG A 89 -0.07 -1.39 -19.80
N SER A 90 -0.42 -1.45 -18.53
CA SER A 90 -1.62 -2.16 -18.06
C SER A 90 -2.94 -1.42 -18.27
N ARG A 91 -2.93 -0.15 -18.73
CA ARG A 91 -4.16 0.63 -18.95
C ARG A 91 -5.11 0.04 -20.00
N HIS A 92 -4.63 -0.84 -20.87
CA HIS A 92 -5.43 -1.57 -21.86
C HIS A 92 -5.68 -3.02 -21.46
N SER A 93 -5.29 -3.42 -20.25
CA SER A 93 -5.54 -4.78 -19.77
C SER A 93 -6.99 -4.91 -19.28
N PRO A 94 -7.61 -6.09 -19.40
CA PRO A 94 -8.94 -6.34 -18.87
C PRO A 94 -9.08 -5.91 -17.41
N GLY A 95 -10.14 -5.18 -17.10
CA GLY A 95 -10.40 -4.64 -15.75
C GLY A 95 -9.61 -3.38 -15.38
N GLN A 96 -8.73 -2.89 -16.25
CA GLN A 96 -7.95 -1.65 -16.04
C GLN A 96 -8.31 -0.52 -17.01
N GLU A 97 -9.18 -0.80 -17.98
CA GLU A 97 -9.61 0.10 -19.06
C GLU A 97 -10.28 1.37 -18.53
N TRP A 98 -10.93 1.32 -17.36
CA TRP A 98 -11.54 2.49 -16.73
C TRP A 98 -10.53 3.63 -16.48
N ARG A 99 -9.22 3.31 -16.37
CA ARG A 99 -8.16 4.31 -16.25
C ARG A 99 -8.00 5.17 -17.50
N LEU A 100 -8.41 4.69 -18.67
CA LEU A 100 -8.42 5.46 -19.92
C LEU A 100 -9.49 6.56 -19.91
N ALA A 101 -10.55 6.39 -19.12
CA ALA A 101 -11.59 7.40 -18.93
C ALA A 101 -11.21 8.49 -17.91
N LEU A 102 -10.08 8.34 -17.21
CA LEU A 102 -9.59 9.36 -16.28
C LEU A 102 -9.10 10.60 -17.04
N LYS A 103 -9.38 11.77 -16.45
CA LYS A 103 -8.76 13.03 -16.90
C LYS A 103 -7.23 12.89 -16.86
N PRO A 104 -6.46 13.42 -17.84
CA PRO A 104 -5.02 13.22 -17.92
C PRO A 104 -4.25 13.56 -16.65
N TRP A 105 -4.63 14.64 -15.96
CA TRP A 105 -3.97 15.04 -14.71
C TRP A 105 -4.24 14.05 -13.56
N ARG A 106 -5.44 13.44 -13.48
CA ARG A 106 -5.76 12.42 -12.46
C ARG A 106 -4.95 11.16 -12.71
N PHE A 107 -4.87 10.75 -13.97
CA PHE A 107 -4.03 9.63 -14.37
C PHE A 107 -2.57 9.89 -14.02
N ALA A 108 -2.05 11.08 -14.33
CA ALA A 108 -0.68 11.46 -14.00
C ALA A 108 -0.40 11.44 -12.49
N VAL A 109 -1.28 12.02 -11.66
CA VAL A 109 -1.15 11.98 -10.19
C VAL A 109 -1.17 10.54 -9.69
N ASN A 110 -2.08 9.70 -10.17
CA ASN A 110 -2.15 8.30 -9.77
C ASN A 110 -0.88 7.53 -10.17
N ALA A 111 -0.38 7.74 -11.39
CA ALA A 111 0.84 7.11 -11.89
C ALA A 111 2.06 7.54 -11.06
N VAL A 112 2.21 8.84 -10.81
CA VAL A 112 3.28 9.40 -9.98
C VAL A 112 3.21 8.82 -8.57
N SER A 113 2.03 8.77 -7.95
CA SER A 113 1.84 8.18 -6.62
C SER A 113 2.29 6.72 -6.57
N VAL A 114 1.85 5.88 -7.51
CA VAL A 114 2.22 4.47 -7.57
C VAL A 114 3.73 4.30 -7.78
N VAL A 115 4.34 5.09 -8.66
CA VAL A 115 5.77 5.05 -8.93
C VAL A 115 6.58 5.46 -7.70
N VAL A 116 6.26 6.61 -7.10
CA VAL A 116 6.93 7.13 -5.91
C VAL A 116 6.90 6.09 -4.77
N VAL A 117 5.74 5.48 -4.53
CA VAL A 117 5.60 4.48 -3.48
C VAL A 117 6.43 3.24 -3.75
N HIS A 118 6.45 2.71 -4.98
CA HIS A 118 7.28 1.53 -5.29
C HIS A 118 8.77 1.84 -5.27
N THR A 119 9.18 3.03 -5.71
CA THR A 119 10.57 3.52 -5.60
C THR A 119 10.99 3.54 -4.14
N ILE A 120 10.22 4.18 -3.27
CA ILE A 120 10.54 4.29 -1.85
C ILE A 120 10.46 2.93 -1.17
N LEU A 121 9.47 2.08 -1.49
CA LEU A 121 9.40 0.70 -0.98
C LEU A 121 10.63 -0.13 -1.35
N GLY A 122 11.08 -0.06 -2.61
CA GLY A 122 12.29 -0.75 -3.06
C GLY A 122 13.52 -0.30 -2.29
N LEU A 123 13.64 1.00 -2.05
CA LEU A 123 14.72 1.58 -1.25
C LEU A 123 14.64 1.15 0.22
N LEU A 124 13.54 1.46 0.91
CA LEU A 124 13.38 1.21 2.34
C LEU A 124 13.39 -0.28 2.67
N GLY A 125 12.71 -1.10 1.86
CA GLY A 125 12.71 -2.55 2.02
C GLY A 125 14.12 -3.14 1.88
N THR A 126 14.93 -2.59 0.98
CA THR A 126 16.34 -3.00 0.82
C THR A 126 17.18 -2.58 2.02
N VAL A 127 17.05 -1.33 2.49
CA VAL A 127 17.76 -0.85 3.69
C VAL A 127 17.42 -1.73 4.90
N ALA A 128 16.12 -1.98 5.14
CA ALA A 128 15.67 -2.82 6.24
C ALA A 128 16.21 -4.25 6.13
N LEU A 129 16.18 -4.85 4.92
CA LEU A 129 16.69 -6.19 4.68
C LEU A 129 18.18 -6.30 5.02
N TYR A 130 19.02 -5.43 4.45
CA TYR A 130 20.47 -5.48 4.70
C TYR A 130 20.83 -5.12 6.14
N TYR A 131 20.07 -4.22 6.78
CA TYR A 131 20.22 -3.95 8.20
C TYR A 131 19.94 -5.20 9.06
N VAL A 132 18.84 -5.92 8.80
CA VAL A 132 18.54 -7.16 9.54
C VAL A 132 19.59 -8.23 9.27
N LEU A 133 20.03 -8.40 8.02
CA LEU A 133 21.08 -9.36 7.68
C LEU A 133 22.39 -9.04 8.39
N SER A 134 22.75 -7.76 8.55
CA SER A 134 24.02 -7.39 9.19
C SER A 134 24.04 -7.72 10.68
N GLN A 135 22.87 -7.81 11.33
CA GLN A 135 22.78 -8.28 12.72
C GLN A 135 23.16 -9.76 12.85
N GLY A 136 22.93 -10.58 11.80
CA GLY A 136 23.30 -11.99 11.78
C GLY A 136 24.71 -12.26 11.23
N PHE A 137 25.15 -11.45 10.26
CA PHE A 137 26.43 -11.61 9.57
C PHE A 137 27.44 -10.53 9.99
N ILE A 138 27.83 -10.57 11.27
CA ILE A 138 28.69 -9.55 11.88
C ILE A 138 30.07 -9.55 11.21
N GLY A 139 30.52 -8.37 10.76
CA GLY A 139 31.82 -8.19 10.11
C GLY A 139 31.88 -8.70 8.67
N LEU A 140 30.77 -9.18 8.09
CA LEU A 140 30.73 -9.61 6.71
C LEU A 140 30.93 -8.43 5.77
N THR A 141 31.96 -8.54 4.93
CA THR A 141 32.27 -7.59 3.86
C THR A 141 31.95 -8.18 2.49
N MET A 142 31.65 -7.32 1.54
CA MET A 142 31.20 -7.73 0.21
C MET A 142 32.39 -8.02 -0.72
N GLU A 143 32.71 -9.30 -0.86
CA GLU A 143 33.58 -9.81 -1.92
C GLU A 143 32.88 -9.75 -3.29
N PRO A 144 33.63 -9.65 -4.41
CA PRO A 144 33.04 -9.45 -5.75
C PRO A 144 31.96 -10.44 -6.14
N PHE A 145 32.14 -11.71 -5.80
CA PHE A 145 31.14 -12.75 -6.06
C PHE A 145 29.82 -12.46 -5.34
N TRP A 146 29.86 -12.18 -4.03
CA TRP A 146 28.66 -11.92 -3.23
C TRP A 146 28.02 -10.58 -3.58
N ALA A 147 28.81 -9.56 -3.87
CA ALA A 147 28.33 -8.27 -4.35
C ALA A 147 27.51 -8.42 -5.64
N ALA A 148 28.01 -9.20 -6.61
CA ALA A 148 27.30 -9.46 -7.86
C ALA A 148 26.00 -10.25 -7.65
N VAL A 149 26.05 -11.34 -6.88
CA VAL A 149 24.89 -12.23 -6.65
C VAL A 149 23.78 -11.52 -5.87
N LEU A 150 24.11 -10.88 -4.74
CA LEU A 150 23.11 -10.23 -3.90
C LEU A 150 22.49 -9.00 -4.58
N MET A 151 23.29 -8.21 -5.30
CA MET A 151 22.77 -7.09 -6.08
C MET A 151 21.83 -7.59 -7.19
N ALA A 152 22.21 -8.65 -7.92
CA ALA A 152 21.37 -9.23 -8.96
C ALA A 152 20.02 -9.73 -8.43
N ILE A 153 20.02 -10.47 -7.31
CA ILE A 153 18.80 -10.96 -6.68
C ILE A 153 17.94 -9.78 -6.20
N ASN A 154 18.54 -8.80 -5.55
CA ASN A 154 17.80 -7.67 -5.02
C ASN A 154 17.14 -6.83 -6.13
N LEU A 155 17.87 -6.54 -7.21
CA LEU A 155 17.33 -5.79 -8.34
C LEU A 155 16.29 -6.59 -9.12
N PHE A 156 16.46 -7.92 -9.25
CA PHE A 156 15.45 -8.81 -9.82
C PHE A 156 14.14 -8.70 -9.04
N LEU A 157 14.19 -8.87 -7.72
CA LEU A 157 13.00 -8.85 -6.86
C LEU A 157 12.35 -7.47 -6.87
N ALA A 158 13.13 -6.40 -6.74
CA ALA A 158 12.64 -5.02 -6.76
C ALA A 158 11.90 -4.71 -8.07
N ALA A 159 12.48 -5.06 -9.22
CA ALA A 159 11.85 -4.85 -10.53
C ALA A 159 10.64 -5.77 -10.74
N HIS A 160 10.73 -7.06 -10.43
CA HIS A 160 9.67 -8.03 -10.67
C HIS A 160 8.42 -7.75 -9.81
N LEU A 161 8.61 -7.59 -8.49
CA LEU A 161 7.51 -7.38 -7.56
C LEU A 161 6.78 -6.05 -7.82
N SER A 162 7.53 -4.99 -8.12
CA SER A 162 6.95 -3.69 -8.48
C SER A 162 6.18 -3.73 -9.81
N TYR A 163 6.67 -4.49 -10.81
CA TYR A 163 5.96 -4.69 -12.07
C TYR A 163 4.60 -5.38 -11.84
N VAL A 164 4.62 -6.52 -11.14
CA VAL A 164 3.43 -7.33 -10.90
C VAL A 164 2.43 -6.59 -10.00
N SER A 165 2.91 -5.85 -9.01
CA SER A 165 2.10 -5.01 -8.14
C SER A 165 1.38 -3.91 -8.95
N SER A 166 2.13 -3.14 -9.74
CA SER A 166 1.62 -1.97 -10.48
C SER A 166 0.72 -2.32 -11.68
N SER A 167 1.01 -3.44 -12.36
CA SER A 167 0.25 -3.89 -13.53
C SER A 167 -1.20 -4.27 -13.23
N ARG A 168 -1.59 -4.48 -11.96
CA ARG A 168 -2.94 -4.92 -11.56
C ARG A 168 -3.55 -4.08 -10.46
N MET A 169 -3.31 -2.78 -10.45
CA MET A 169 -3.77 -1.94 -9.35
C MET A 169 -5.31 -1.94 -9.25
N THR A 170 -5.80 -2.43 -8.11
CA THR A 170 -7.20 -2.40 -7.68
C THR A 170 -7.26 -1.72 -6.31
N THR A 171 -8.46 -1.39 -5.83
CA THR A 171 -8.66 -0.85 -4.47
C THR A 171 -8.04 -1.75 -3.40
N GLN A 172 -8.18 -3.07 -3.54
CA GLN A 172 -7.58 -4.04 -2.61
C GLN A 172 -6.04 -3.98 -2.65
N ARG A 173 -5.45 -3.94 -3.84
CA ARG A 173 -3.98 -3.85 -3.97
C ARG A 173 -3.43 -2.52 -3.45
N MET A 174 -4.14 -1.42 -3.69
CA MET A 174 -3.77 -0.11 -3.16
C MET A 174 -3.76 -0.11 -1.63
N SER A 175 -4.72 -0.80 -1.00
CA SER A 175 -4.74 -0.92 0.47
C SER A 175 -3.62 -1.78 1.02
N THR A 176 -3.36 -2.96 0.42
CA THR A 176 -2.21 -3.76 0.83
C THR A 176 -0.90 -3.00 0.61
N LEU A 177 -0.78 -2.27 -0.50
CA LEU A 177 0.37 -1.43 -0.80
C LEU A 177 0.54 -0.33 0.25
N LEU A 178 -0.55 0.34 0.64
CA LEU A 178 -0.55 1.37 1.67
C LEU A 178 -0.13 0.84 3.03
N VAL A 179 -0.68 -0.30 3.47
CA VAL A 179 -0.32 -0.93 4.74
C VAL A 179 1.15 -1.36 4.74
N SER A 180 1.60 -2.03 3.69
CA SER A 180 3.01 -2.42 3.55
C SER A 180 3.93 -1.22 3.50
N PHE A 181 3.54 -0.14 2.81
CA PHE A 181 4.35 1.06 2.70
C PHE A 181 4.53 1.78 4.04
N ILE A 182 3.44 2.03 4.74
CA ILE A 182 3.48 2.70 6.04
C ILE A 182 4.18 1.81 7.07
N GLY A 183 3.90 0.50 7.07
CA GLY A 183 4.52 -0.46 7.99
C GLY A 183 6.02 -0.60 7.78
N ILE A 184 6.47 -0.82 6.54
CA ILE A 184 7.91 -0.92 6.21
C ILE A 184 8.60 0.42 6.49
N GLY A 185 8.00 1.55 6.12
CA GLY A 185 8.60 2.86 6.36
C GLY A 185 8.71 3.19 7.85
N ALA A 186 7.67 2.91 8.65
CA ALA A 186 7.72 3.06 10.09
C ALA A 186 8.78 2.15 10.72
N LEU A 187 8.82 0.87 10.38
CA LEU A 187 9.85 -0.05 10.87
C LEU A 187 11.25 0.42 10.50
N THR A 188 11.46 0.83 9.25
CA THR A 188 12.76 1.33 8.78
C THR A 188 13.17 2.60 9.52
N ALA A 189 12.24 3.52 9.81
CA ALA A 189 12.51 4.69 10.64
C ALA A 189 12.87 4.30 12.08
N THR A 190 12.20 3.31 12.67
CA THR A 190 12.50 2.87 14.05
C THR A 190 13.86 2.22 14.20
N ILE A 191 14.26 1.34 13.26
CA ILE A 191 15.56 0.65 13.34
C ILE A 191 16.75 1.58 13.03
N THR A 192 16.49 2.70 12.36
CA THR A 192 17.51 3.71 12.04
C THR A 192 17.47 4.91 13.00
N ALA A 193 16.58 4.90 13.99
CA ALA A 193 16.47 5.97 14.97
C ALA A 193 17.74 6.04 15.85
N PRO A 194 18.27 7.25 16.12
CA PRO A 194 19.51 7.40 16.88
C PRO A 194 19.32 7.16 18.39
N GLU A 195 18.14 7.45 18.93
CA GLU A 195 17.82 7.35 20.37
C GLU A 195 17.02 6.09 20.64
N ALA A 196 17.42 5.28 21.63
CA ALA A 196 16.76 3.99 21.91
C ALA A 196 15.40 4.12 22.64
N ASP A 197 15.17 5.25 23.30
CA ASP A 197 14.00 5.56 24.12
C ASP A 197 13.02 6.53 23.43
N TRP A 198 13.16 6.74 22.12
CA TRP A 198 12.26 7.56 21.29
C TRP A 198 10.76 7.28 21.54
N TRP A 199 10.44 6.01 21.82
CA TRP A 199 9.08 5.51 22.01
C TRP A 199 8.42 6.01 23.30
N THR A 200 9.18 6.58 24.23
CA THR A 200 8.65 7.13 25.49
C THR A 200 7.98 8.50 25.32
N TYR A 201 8.23 9.19 24.20
CA TYR A 201 7.69 10.51 23.90
C TYR A 201 6.37 10.43 23.10
N HIS A 202 6.49 10.26 21.79
CA HIS A 202 5.39 10.10 20.84
C HIS A 202 5.92 9.44 19.56
N PHE A 203 5.06 8.76 18.81
CA PHE A 203 5.41 8.08 17.56
C PHE A 203 5.98 9.07 16.52
N SER A 204 5.46 10.30 16.48
CA SER A 204 5.99 11.36 15.62
C SER A 204 7.40 11.83 15.98
N GLN A 205 7.99 11.34 17.09
CA GLN A 205 9.37 11.68 17.47
C GLN A 205 10.37 11.15 16.44
N LEU A 206 10.03 10.08 15.73
CA LEU A 206 10.83 9.56 14.62
C LEU A 206 11.11 10.63 13.56
N GLY A 207 10.22 11.62 13.42
CA GLY A 207 10.33 12.73 12.47
C GLY A 207 11.19 13.92 12.91
N THR A 208 11.72 13.96 14.14
CA THR A 208 12.32 15.18 14.74
C THR A 208 13.85 15.16 14.83
N PHE A 209 14.48 14.00 14.66
CA PHE A 209 15.92 13.82 14.85
C PHE A 209 16.82 14.54 13.84
N HIS A 210 16.27 15.09 12.74
CA HIS A 210 17.04 15.65 11.60
C HIS A 210 18.09 14.68 11.00
N THR A 211 17.92 13.38 11.22
CA THR A 211 18.77 12.31 10.67
C THR A 211 18.04 11.55 9.56
N ILE A 212 18.68 10.50 9.03
CA ILE A 212 18.09 9.64 8.01
C ILE A 212 16.74 9.03 8.46
N SER A 213 16.58 8.70 9.74
CA SER A 213 15.32 8.14 10.26
C SER A 213 14.16 9.14 10.14
N SER A 214 14.43 10.44 10.34
CA SER A 214 13.44 11.51 10.17
C SER A 214 13.04 11.71 8.73
N TRP A 215 14.00 11.66 7.80
CA TRP A 215 13.70 11.69 6.37
C TRP A 215 12.86 10.48 5.93
N ILE A 216 13.17 9.29 6.45
CA ILE A 216 12.42 8.07 6.19
C ILE A 216 10.99 8.17 6.74
N PHE A 217 10.83 8.57 8.00
CA PHE A 217 9.53 8.70 8.63
C PHE A 217 8.66 9.74 7.94
N ASN A 218 9.14 10.98 7.86
CA ASN A 218 8.41 12.10 7.26
C ASN A 218 8.13 11.86 5.77
N GLY A 219 9.13 11.37 5.02
CA GLY A 219 8.97 11.02 3.60
C GLY A 219 7.92 9.92 3.38
N THR A 220 7.87 8.92 4.28
CA THR A 220 6.83 7.88 4.26
C THR A 220 5.44 8.47 4.49
N LEU A 221 5.27 9.41 5.44
CA LEU A 221 3.98 10.06 5.67
C LEU A 221 3.54 10.93 4.49
N ILE A 222 4.46 11.65 3.86
CA ILE A 222 4.20 12.48 2.68
C ILE A 222 3.74 11.62 1.49
N ALA A 223 4.53 10.61 1.12
CA ALA A 223 4.19 9.70 0.04
C ALA A 223 2.95 8.85 0.38
N GLY A 224 2.77 8.52 1.65
CA GLY A 224 1.62 7.78 2.16
C GLY A 224 0.34 8.61 2.04
N GLY A 225 0.39 9.90 2.35
CA GLY A 225 -0.69 10.84 2.15
C GLY A 225 -1.11 10.93 0.67
N LEU A 226 -0.13 11.07 -0.23
CA LEU A 226 -0.35 11.03 -1.67
C LEU A 226 -0.99 9.70 -2.12
N LEU A 227 -0.55 8.58 -1.55
CA LEU A 227 -1.10 7.26 -1.84
C LEU A 227 -2.55 7.10 -1.34
N VAL A 228 -2.88 7.62 -0.16
CA VAL A 228 -4.25 7.65 0.37
C VAL A 228 -5.15 8.52 -0.52
N THR A 229 -4.67 9.67 -0.99
CA THR A 229 -5.39 10.51 -1.96
C THR A 229 -5.63 9.77 -3.28
N THR A 230 -4.63 9.05 -3.78
CA THR A 230 -4.77 8.21 -4.99
C THR A 230 -5.75 7.06 -4.76
N PHE A 231 -5.66 6.39 -3.60
CA PHE A 231 -6.56 5.34 -3.18
C PHE A 231 -8.03 5.80 -3.15
N ALA A 232 -8.28 7.05 -2.77
CA ALA A 232 -9.63 7.63 -2.79
C ALA A 232 -10.26 7.62 -4.19
N VAL A 233 -9.47 7.72 -5.27
CA VAL A 233 -9.96 7.63 -6.67
C VAL A 233 -10.45 6.21 -6.98
N TYR A 234 -9.73 5.18 -6.51
CA TYR A 234 -10.12 3.78 -6.68
C TYR A 234 -11.37 3.44 -5.86
N VAL A 235 -11.42 3.89 -4.61
CA VAL A 235 -12.62 3.76 -3.77
C VAL A 235 -13.83 4.45 -4.40
N ALA A 236 -13.65 5.65 -4.96
CA ALA A 236 -14.74 6.35 -5.64
C ALA A 236 -15.27 5.54 -6.83
N ASN A 237 -14.37 4.97 -7.64
CA ASN A 237 -14.74 4.12 -8.77
C ASN A 237 -15.57 2.90 -8.33
N ASP A 238 -15.13 2.19 -7.29
CA ASP A 238 -15.85 1.02 -6.78
C ASP A 238 -17.21 1.40 -6.17
N LEU A 239 -17.27 2.51 -5.42
CA LEU A 239 -18.53 3.01 -4.87
C LEU A 239 -19.50 3.48 -5.96
N HIS A 240 -19.00 4.08 -7.06
CA HIS A 240 -19.83 4.43 -8.21
C HIS A 240 -20.48 3.19 -8.81
N ALA A 241 -19.69 2.12 -9.02
CA ALA A 241 -20.22 0.85 -9.50
C ALA A 241 -21.31 0.29 -8.57
N LEU A 242 -21.16 0.39 -7.24
CA LEU A 242 -22.20 -0.07 -6.31
C LEU A 242 -23.46 0.80 -6.31
N VAL A 243 -23.34 2.10 -6.57
CA VAL A 243 -24.49 3.00 -6.73
C VAL A 243 -25.22 2.69 -8.04
N ASP A 244 -24.50 2.50 -9.14
CA ASP A 244 -25.07 2.22 -10.46
C ASP A 244 -25.82 0.87 -10.48
N ARG A 245 -25.36 -0.09 -9.67
CA ARG A 245 -26.02 -1.39 -9.47
C ARG A 245 -27.19 -1.36 -8.47
N GLY A 246 -27.51 -0.20 -7.89
CA GLY A 246 -28.59 -0.05 -6.92
C GLY A 246 -28.33 -0.64 -5.54
N ILE A 247 -27.12 -1.13 -5.26
CA ILE A 247 -26.74 -1.68 -3.94
C ILE A 247 -26.66 -0.56 -2.92
N LEU A 248 -25.95 0.53 -3.26
CA LEU A 248 -25.89 1.71 -2.40
C LEU A 248 -27.05 2.65 -2.70
N THR A 249 -27.88 2.91 -1.69
CA THR A 249 -29.06 3.78 -1.86
C THR A 249 -28.70 5.26 -1.86
N ASN A 250 -27.57 5.62 -1.26
CA ASN A 250 -27.12 7.01 -1.17
C ASN A 250 -26.23 7.35 -2.38
N ARG A 251 -26.76 8.16 -3.32
CA ARG A 251 -25.99 8.57 -4.51
C ARG A 251 -24.77 9.44 -4.20
N ARG A 252 -24.68 10.02 -3.00
CA ARG A 252 -23.54 10.87 -2.59
C ARG A 252 -22.39 10.07 -1.97
N SER A 253 -22.55 8.77 -1.72
CA SER A 253 -21.52 7.94 -1.06
C SER A 253 -20.14 8.02 -1.73
N PRO A 254 -20.01 7.87 -3.07
CA PRO A 254 -18.70 7.91 -3.72
C PRO A 254 -17.97 9.22 -3.42
N ARG A 255 -18.68 10.35 -3.54
CA ARG A 255 -18.13 11.69 -3.30
C ARG A 255 -17.78 11.93 -1.83
N ILE A 256 -18.66 11.54 -0.90
CA ILE A 256 -18.42 11.76 0.54
C ILE A 256 -17.21 10.95 1.00
N VAL A 257 -17.20 9.65 0.73
CA VAL A 257 -16.14 8.75 1.20
C VAL A 257 -14.81 9.09 0.53
N SER A 258 -14.80 9.37 -0.78
CA SER A 258 -13.56 9.79 -1.44
C SER A 258 -13.03 11.11 -0.90
N THR A 259 -13.90 12.08 -0.60
CA THR A 259 -13.48 13.38 -0.03
C THR A 259 -12.86 13.18 1.36
N VAL A 260 -13.46 12.32 2.19
CA VAL A 260 -12.92 11.97 3.51
C VAL A 260 -11.52 11.37 3.37
N PHE A 261 -11.31 10.40 2.47
CA PHE A 261 -9.98 9.83 2.23
C PHE A 261 -8.99 10.87 1.68
N VAL A 262 -9.41 11.76 0.77
CA VAL A 262 -8.55 12.84 0.29
C VAL A 262 -8.12 13.75 1.43
N VAL A 263 -9.06 14.17 2.30
CA VAL A 263 -8.76 15.02 3.46
C VAL A 263 -7.80 14.31 4.41
N MET A 264 -8.03 13.03 4.73
CA MET A 264 -7.13 12.24 5.56
C MET A 264 -5.74 12.10 4.93
N GLY A 265 -5.64 11.87 3.62
CA GLY A 265 -4.37 11.79 2.90
C GLY A 265 -3.59 13.11 2.93
N ILE A 266 -4.30 14.24 2.78
CA ILE A 266 -3.69 15.56 2.94
C ILE A 266 -3.18 15.73 4.37
N MET A 267 -4.01 15.47 5.38
CA MET A 267 -3.60 15.56 6.79
C MET A 267 -2.38 14.68 7.08
N LEU A 268 -2.33 13.46 6.55
CA LEU A 268 -1.20 12.54 6.70
C LEU A 268 0.08 13.11 6.08
N ALA A 269 -0.02 13.70 4.90
CA ALA A 269 1.13 14.37 4.29
C ALA A 269 1.59 15.57 5.13
N PHE A 270 0.66 16.37 5.68
CA PHE A 270 1.01 17.51 6.53
C PHE A 270 1.73 17.11 7.82
N VAL A 271 1.40 15.96 8.41
CA VAL A 271 2.16 15.41 9.56
C VAL A 271 3.64 15.19 9.20
N GLY A 272 3.93 14.73 7.98
CA GLY A 272 5.31 14.58 7.49
C GLY A 272 5.97 15.87 6.98
N ILE A 273 5.19 16.79 6.37
CA ILE A 273 5.71 18.08 5.88
C ILE A 273 6.09 19.00 7.04
N VAL A 274 5.31 18.95 8.12
CA VAL A 274 5.48 19.80 9.30
C VAL A 274 5.70 18.90 10.52
N PRO A 275 6.96 18.49 10.76
CA PRO A 275 7.34 17.78 11.98
C PRO A 275 6.97 18.56 13.24
N VAL A 276 6.79 17.84 14.34
CA VAL A 276 6.28 18.39 15.60
C VAL A 276 7.21 19.45 16.22
N ASP A 277 8.52 19.30 16.02
CA ASP A 277 9.56 20.25 16.42
C ASP A 277 9.58 21.53 15.56
N VAL A 278 9.05 21.49 14.33
CA VAL A 278 8.97 22.65 13.44
C VAL A 278 7.75 23.52 13.76
N ASN A 279 6.56 22.91 13.88
CA ASN A 279 5.36 23.63 14.30
C ASN A 279 4.35 22.68 14.95
N LEU A 280 4.36 22.69 16.29
CA LEU A 280 3.48 21.87 17.14
C LEU A 280 1.99 22.03 16.79
N VAL A 281 1.53 23.24 16.49
CA VAL A 281 0.11 23.51 16.26
C VAL A 281 -0.36 22.87 14.95
N ILE A 282 0.37 23.08 13.85
CA ILE A 282 0.00 22.52 12.54
C ILE A 282 0.13 21.00 12.55
N HIS A 283 1.17 20.47 13.19
CA HIS A 283 1.36 19.03 13.35
C HIS A 283 0.20 18.39 14.11
N ASN A 284 -0.12 18.90 15.31
CA ASN A 284 -1.17 18.35 16.15
C ASN A 284 -2.56 18.52 15.53
N LEU A 285 -2.82 19.63 14.84
CA LEU A 285 -4.06 19.83 14.10
C LEU A 285 -4.22 18.79 12.98
N SER A 286 -3.12 18.47 12.27
CA SER A 286 -3.13 17.49 11.18
C SER A 286 -3.31 16.06 11.71
N ALA A 287 -2.53 15.67 12.73
CA ALA A 287 -2.59 14.34 13.34
C ALA A 287 -3.95 14.09 14.03
N THR A 288 -4.39 15.02 14.90
CA THR A 288 -5.67 14.90 15.60
C THR A 288 -6.85 15.05 14.64
N GLY A 289 -6.74 15.97 13.66
CA GLY A 289 -7.75 16.18 12.63
C GLY A 289 -8.02 14.90 11.83
N MET A 290 -7.00 14.11 11.51
CA MET A 290 -7.16 12.84 10.83
C MET A 290 -7.98 11.85 11.66
N ALA A 291 -7.69 11.71 12.96
CA ALA A 291 -8.45 10.86 13.87
C ALA A 291 -9.92 11.32 13.98
N VAL A 292 -10.16 12.64 14.04
CA VAL A 292 -11.52 13.22 14.08
C VAL A 292 -12.28 12.96 12.78
N VAL A 293 -11.64 13.14 11.62
CA VAL A 293 -12.25 12.86 10.31
C VAL A 293 -12.59 11.37 10.17
N PHE A 294 -11.70 10.48 10.61
CA PHE A 294 -11.95 9.04 10.63
C PHE A 294 -13.09 8.67 11.59
N LEU A 295 -13.11 9.22 12.79
CA LEU A 295 -14.22 9.05 13.74
C LEU A 295 -15.55 9.48 13.12
N GLY A 296 -15.58 10.63 12.46
CA GLY A 296 -16.74 11.12 11.71
C GLY A 296 -17.19 10.15 10.63
N LEU A 297 -16.25 9.54 9.89
CA LEU A 297 -16.55 8.50 8.91
C LEU A 297 -17.22 7.28 9.55
N LEU A 298 -16.69 6.76 10.67
CA LEU A 298 -17.25 5.60 11.36
C LEU A 298 -18.68 5.86 11.85
N ILE A 299 -18.93 7.04 12.42
CA ILE A 299 -20.26 7.46 12.90
C ILE A 299 -21.22 7.67 11.72
N ALA A 300 -20.74 8.25 10.61
CA ALA A 300 -21.54 8.53 9.44
C ALA A 300 -21.78 7.28 8.56
N ALA A 301 -20.98 6.22 8.69
CA ALA A 301 -21.00 5.04 7.83
C ALA A 301 -22.40 4.42 7.64
N PRO A 302 -23.26 4.25 8.67
CA PRO A 302 -24.62 3.72 8.48
C PRO A 302 -25.51 4.56 7.54
N ARG A 303 -25.29 5.88 7.49
CA ARG A 303 -26.03 6.80 6.62
C ARG A 303 -25.37 6.93 5.25
N VAL A 304 -24.04 7.03 5.23
CA VAL A 304 -23.26 7.24 4.00
C VAL A 304 -23.22 5.96 3.16
N LEU A 305 -23.00 4.79 3.76
CA LEU A 305 -22.87 3.51 3.07
C LEU A 305 -24.14 2.66 3.18
N ARG A 306 -25.30 3.30 3.24
CA ARG A 306 -26.59 2.62 3.33
C ARG A 306 -26.79 1.70 2.12
N GLY A 307 -27.07 0.42 2.40
CA GLY A 307 -27.15 -0.66 1.40
C GLY A 307 -26.11 -1.77 1.62
N MET A 308 -25.03 -1.48 2.35
CA MET A 308 -24.03 -2.48 2.74
C MET A 308 -24.60 -3.55 3.71
N PRO A 309 -24.03 -4.76 3.75
CA PRO A 309 -24.50 -5.84 4.62
C PRO A 309 -24.38 -5.47 6.12
N ARG A 310 -25.27 -6.03 6.96
CA ARG A 310 -25.28 -5.75 8.42
C ARG A 310 -23.94 -6.02 9.10
N THR A 311 -23.23 -7.06 8.66
CA THR A 311 -21.90 -7.42 9.19
C THR A 311 -20.90 -6.28 9.01
N PHE A 312 -20.97 -5.51 7.91
CA PHE A 312 -20.10 -4.34 7.72
C PHE A 312 -20.33 -3.27 8.80
N PHE A 313 -21.59 -3.00 9.15
CA PHE A 313 -21.92 -2.02 10.18
C PHE A 313 -21.54 -2.49 11.57
N LEU A 314 -21.75 -3.77 11.89
CA LEU A 314 -21.30 -4.36 13.16
C LEU A 314 -19.79 -4.24 13.32
N THR A 315 -19.02 -4.59 12.27
CA THR A 315 -17.56 -4.43 12.31
C THR A 315 -17.16 -2.96 12.43
N THR A 316 -17.80 -2.05 11.69
CA THR A 316 -17.53 -0.60 11.77
C THR A 316 -17.81 -0.05 13.16
N TRP A 317 -18.87 -0.49 13.83
CA TRP A 317 -19.15 -0.13 15.22
C TRP A 317 -18.15 -0.74 16.21
N GLY A 318 -17.64 -1.94 15.93
CA GLY A 318 -16.51 -2.52 16.67
C GLY A 318 -15.27 -1.63 16.60
N PHE A 319 -14.91 -1.15 15.41
CA PHE A 319 -13.81 -0.18 15.23
C PHE A 319 -14.08 1.16 15.93
N LEU A 320 -15.32 1.65 15.88
CA LEU A 320 -15.73 2.86 16.59
C LEU A 320 -15.58 2.71 18.10
N ALA A 321 -16.06 1.59 18.66
CA ALA A 321 -15.92 1.29 20.07
C ALA A 321 -14.45 1.16 20.48
N ALA A 322 -13.64 0.44 19.70
CA ALA A 322 -12.20 0.32 19.94
C ALA A 322 -11.53 1.70 19.95
N LEU A 323 -11.83 2.57 18.98
CA LEU A 323 -11.29 3.92 18.92
C LEU A 323 -11.68 4.76 20.15
N VAL A 324 -12.96 4.74 20.55
CA VAL A 324 -13.45 5.46 21.74
C VAL A 324 -12.81 4.93 23.02
N ILE A 325 -12.67 3.62 23.16
CA ILE A 325 -11.98 2.98 24.29
C ILE A 325 -10.51 3.41 24.32
N SER A 326 -9.81 3.40 23.18
CA SER A 326 -8.42 3.86 23.10
C SER A 326 -8.27 5.33 23.52
N VAL A 327 -9.19 6.20 23.11
CA VAL A 327 -9.21 7.61 23.55
C VAL A 327 -9.45 7.69 25.07
N ALA A 328 -10.41 6.95 25.61
CA ALA A 328 -10.70 6.95 27.04
C ALA A 328 -9.50 6.45 27.87
N LEU A 329 -8.87 5.35 27.45
CA LEU A 329 -7.68 4.78 28.09
C LEU A 329 -6.48 5.74 28.03
N PHE A 330 -6.30 6.44 26.92
CA PHE A 330 -5.27 7.48 26.80
C PHE A 330 -5.52 8.65 27.76
N VAL A 331 -6.77 9.15 27.82
CA VAL A 331 -7.14 10.29 28.68
C VAL A 331 -6.95 9.98 30.17
N VAL A 332 -7.19 8.74 30.61
CA VAL A 332 -6.94 8.32 32.01
C VAL A 332 -5.48 7.95 32.27
N GLY A 333 -4.60 8.06 31.27
CA GLY A 333 -3.16 7.79 31.41
C GLY A 333 -2.77 6.32 31.45
N TYR A 334 -3.60 5.41 30.90
CA TYR A 334 -3.31 3.97 30.91
C TYR A 334 -2.11 3.58 30.03
N PHE A 335 -1.91 4.26 28.90
CA PHE A 335 -0.72 4.14 28.05
C PHE A 335 -0.26 5.50 27.53
N GLY A 336 1.01 5.60 27.14
CA GLY A 336 1.61 6.84 26.60
C GLY A 336 1.14 7.20 25.19
N LEU A 337 1.51 8.41 24.75
CA LEU A 337 1.08 8.97 23.46
C LEU A 337 1.55 8.13 22.26
N THR A 338 2.76 7.58 22.29
CA THR A 338 3.25 6.66 21.24
C THR A 338 2.32 5.46 21.05
N ALA A 339 1.92 4.80 22.14
CA ALA A 339 1.04 3.64 22.08
C ALA A 339 -0.34 4.03 21.55
N PHE A 340 -0.87 5.19 21.99
CA PHE A 340 -2.11 5.75 21.46
C PHE A 340 -2.06 5.93 19.94
N GLU A 341 -1.02 6.59 19.44
CA GLU A 341 -0.84 6.88 18.01
C GLU A 341 -0.75 5.59 17.19
N ILE A 342 0.06 4.61 17.63
CA ILE A 342 0.18 3.30 16.96
C ILE A 342 -1.16 2.59 16.90
N ILE A 343 -1.93 2.58 17.99
CA ILE A 343 -3.26 1.95 18.04
C ILE A 343 -4.22 2.64 17.05
N VAL A 344 -4.30 3.97 17.08
CA VAL A 344 -5.19 4.73 16.18
C VAL A 344 -4.82 4.50 14.71
N PHE A 345 -3.54 4.57 14.35
CA PHE A 345 -3.07 4.26 13.00
C PHE A 345 -3.43 2.82 12.59
N SER A 346 -3.20 1.85 13.48
CA SER A 346 -3.52 0.45 13.23
C SER A 346 -5.03 0.24 13.01
N LEU A 347 -5.88 0.90 13.81
CA LEU A 347 -7.33 0.85 13.65
C LEU A 347 -7.78 1.43 12.31
N VAL A 348 -7.21 2.56 11.88
CA VAL A 348 -7.51 3.17 10.58
C VAL A 348 -7.21 2.18 9.44
N PHE A 349 -5.99 1.63 9.40
CA PHE A 349 -5.59 0.72 8.33
C PHE A 349 -6.36 -0.60 8.36
N ALA A 350 -6.59 -1.18 9.55
CA ALA A 350 -7.37 -2.39 9.69
C ALA A 350 -8.83 -2.18 9.24
N TRP A 351 -9.44 -1.03 9.57
CA TRP A 351 -10.78 -0.71 9.09
C TRP A 351 -10.80 -0.54 7.57
N ILE A 352 -9.81 0.15 6.98
CA ILE A 352 -9.69 0.29 5.51
C ILE A 352 -9.61 -1.09 4.83
N ALA A 353 -8.79 -2.01 5.36
CA ALA A 353 -8.66 -3.36 4.82
C ALA A 353 -10.00 -4.12 4.86
N VAL A 354 -10.72 -4.04 5.97
CA VAL A 354 -12.05 -4.64 6.11
C VAL A 354 -13.07 -4.00 5.17
N PHE A 355 -13.11 -2.67 5.11
CA PHE A 355 -14.01 -1.90 4.26
C PHE A 355 -13.88 -2.33 2.79
N ILE A 356 -12.66 -2.46 2.28
CA ILE A 356 -12.42 -2.85 0.90
C ILE A 356 -12.82 -4.30 0.62
N ARG A 357 -12.61 -5.19 1.59
CA ARG A 357 -13.10 -6.57 1.47
C ARG A 357 -14.61 -6.60 1.28
N PHE A 358 -15.35 -5.76 2.01
CA PHE A 358 -16.79 -5.62 1.81
C PHE A 358 -17.16 -4.97 0.48
N LEU A 359 -16.39 -3.98 -0.02
CA LEU A 359 -16.61 -3.43 -1.36
C LEU A 359 -16.47 -4.51 -2.45
N GLY A 360 -15.42 -5.33 -2.36
CA GLY A 360 -15.17 -6.42 -3.32
C GLY A 360 -16.29 -7.46 -3.32
N VAL A 361 -16.78 -7.86 -2.14
CA VAL A 361 -17.89 -8.82 -2.02
C VAL A 361 -19.22 -8.22 -2.52
N ALA A 362 -19.50 -6.96 -2.18
CA ALA A 362 -20.72 -6.28 -2.66
C ALA A 362 -20.74 -6.15 -4.19
N ALA A 363 -19.58 -5.93 -4.81
CA ALA A 363 -19.47 -5.86 -6.26
C ALA A 363 -19.82 -7.19 -6.96
N GLN A 364 -19.70 -8.33 -6.27
CA GLN A 364 -19.98 -9.67 -6.81
C GLN A 364 -21.42 -10.15 -6.65
N GLN A 365 -22.23 -9.52 -5.79
CA GLN A 365 -23.63 -9.93 -5.58
C GLN A 365 -24.42 -9.67 -6.88
N PRO A 366 -25.14 -10.65 -7.48
CA PRO A 366 -25.94 -10.42 -8.68
C PRO A 366 -27.03 -9.37 -8.43
N SER A 367 -27.34 -8.55 -9.44
CA SER A 367 -28.47 -7.63 -9.38
C SER A 367 -29.76 -8.44 -9.25
N VAL A 368 -30.48 -8.23 -8.15
CA VAL A 368 -31.79 -8.85 -7.89
C VAL A 368 -32.84 -8.28 -8.83
#